data_AF-A0A2V8P268-F1
#
_entry.id   AF-A0A2V8P268-F1
#
_cell.length_a   1.000
_cell.length_b   1.000
_cell.length_c   1.000
_cell.angle_alpha   90.00
_cell.angle_beta   90.00
_cell.angle_gamma   90.00
#
_symmetry.space_group_name_H-M   'P 1'
#
loop_
_entity.id
_entity.type
_entity.pdbx_description
1 polymer ?
#
loop_
_entity_poly.entity_id
_entity_poly.type
_entity_poly.pdbx_seq_one_letter_code
_entity_poly.pdbx_strand_id
1 'polypeptide(L)'
;MADEYIRKGASQGELRSHGFFYKPDGPNSGVLGLPISVPGRSGYSHLFEGSAAILFLRNNSLHFEEVGELSAQSEKAVDDACRASCVDWYGNSRPIFARGRILALLGYEIVEGSLKDGRIREARRINYAPQRSQITRN
;
A
#
# COMPACT_ATOMS: atom_id res chain seq x y z
N MET A 1 -16.83 -1.94 24.13
CA MET A 1 -17.41 -2.24 22.80
C MET A 1 -16.28 -2.12 21.80
N ALA A 2 -16.16 -3.04 20.84
CA ALA A 2 -15.22 -2.91 19.74
C ALA A 2 -15.89 -2.06 18.65
N ASP A 3 -15.18 -1.08 18.10
CA ASP A 3 -15.65 -0.25 16.99
C ASP A 3 -15.57 -1.02 15.66
N GLU A 4 -16.34 -0.57 14.67
CA GLU A 4 -16.34 -1.13 13.31
C GLU A 4 -16.12 0.00 12.29
N TYR A 5 -15.12 -0.17 11.42
CA TYR A 5 -14.83 0.75 10.34
C TYR A 5 -14.98 0.06 8.98
N ILE A 6 -15.72 0.68 8.06
CA ILE A 6 -15.97 0.16 6.71
C ILE A 6 -15.48 1.16 5.66
N ARG A 7 -14.49 0.77 4.86
CA ARG A 7 -14.05 1.53 3.68
C ARG A 7 -14.92 1.17 2.48
N LYS A 8 -15.72 2.12 1.99
CA LYS A 8 -16.50 1.95 0.75
C LYS A 8 -15.57 1.85 -0.46
N GLY A 9 -15.86 0.93 -1.37
CA GLY A 9 -15.12 0.79 -2.63
C GLY A 9 -13.73 0.15 -2.49
N ALA A 10 -13.38 -0.36 -1.31
CA ALA A 10 -12.22 -1.22 -1.13
C ALA A 10 -12.67 -2.68 -1.15
N SER A 11 -11.89 -3.55 -1.80
CA SER A 11 -12.02 -4.99 -1.68
C SER A 11 -10.82 -5.56 -0.94
N GLN A 12 -11.01 -6.71 -0.29
CA GLN A 12 -9.89 -7.47 0.25
C GLN A 12 -8.91 -7.78 -0.88
N GLY A 13 -7.62 -7.55 -0.62
CA GLY A 13 -6.63 -7.45 -1.68
C GLY A 13 -6.43 -8.71 -2.51
N GLU A 14 -6.61 -9.87 -1.88
CA GLU A 14 -6.53 -11.21 -2.43
C GLU A 14 -7.14 -12.25 -1.45
N LEU A 15 -7.16 -13.54 -1.82
CA LEU A 15 -7.84 -14.64 -1.10
C LEU A 15 -7.05 -15.25 0.09
N ARG A 16 -5.87 -14.73 0.44
CA ARG A 16 -5.00 -15.21 1.52
C ARG A 16 -5.04 -14.26 2.73
N SER A 17 -4.48 -14.74 3.83
CA SER A 17 -4.38 -13.99 5.08
C SER A 17 -3.44 -12.80 4.91
N HIS A 18 -3.96 -11.57 5.01
CA HIS A 18 -3.15 -10.37 5.04
C HIS A 18 -2.72 -10.05 6.47
N GLY A 19 -1.42 -9.84 6.67
CA GLY A 19 -0.92 -9.23 7.89
C GLY A 19 -1.13 -7.72 7.86
N PHE A 20 -1.72 -7.15 8.90
CA PHE A 20 -1.66 -5.71 9.15
C PHE A 20 -0.48 -5.40 10.05
N PHE A 21 -0.01 -4.16 10.01
CA PHE A 21 1.02 -3.67 10.92
C PHE A 21 0.42 -2.58 11.80
N TYR A 22 0.85 -2.54 13.06
CA TYR A 22 0.41 -1.55 14.03
C TYR A 22 1.61 -0.81 14.60
N LYS A 23 1.53 0.52 14.62
CA LYS A 23 2.50 1.39 15.27
C LYS A 23 1.85 2.05 16.50
N PRO A 24 2.21 1.63 17.73
CA PRO A 24 1.74 2.33 18.92
C PRO A 24 2.30 3.76 18.97
N ASP A 25 1.50 4.68 19.48
CA ASP A 25 1.92 6.03 19.90
C ASP A 25 1.45 6.39 21.32
N GLY A 26 0.79 5.45 22.01
CA GLY A 26 0.38 5.53 23.40
C GLY A 26 -0.18 4.18 23.91
N PRO A 27 -0.65 4.10 25.17
CA PRO A 27 -1.15 2.85 25.75
C PRO A 27 -2.35 2.25 25.01
N ASN A 28 -3.25 3.12 24.52
CA ASN A 28 -4.48 2.74 23.83
C ASN A 28 -4.60 3.42 22.46
N SER A 29 -3.49 3.90 21.90
CA SER A 29 -3.49 4.66 20.67
C SER A 29 -2.36 4.25 19.74
N GLY A 30 -2.59 4.49 18.44
CA GLY A 30 -1.61 4.20 17.43
C GLY A 30 -2.17 4.33 16.03
N VAL A 31 -1.41 3.85 15.07
CA VAL A 31 -1.79 3.83 13.66
C VAL A 31 -1.64 2.42 13.14
N LEU A 32 -2.68 1.95 12.47
CA LEU A 32 -2.68 0.68 11.76
C LEU A 32 -2.57 0.94 10.25
N GLY A 33 -1.85 0.07 9.55
CA GLY A 33 -1.81 0.04 8.09
C GLY A 33 -2.49 -1.23 7.59
N LEU A 34 -3.53 -1.06 6.77
CA LEU A 34 -4.29 -2.15 6.15
C LEU A 34 -3.98 -2.21 4.65
N PRO A 35 -3.42 -3.32 4.18
CA PRO A 35 -3.46 -3.69 2.78
C PRO A 35 -4.90 -3.71 2.24
N ILE A 36 -5.17 -2.97 1.17
CA ILE A 36 -6.43 -3.00 0.43
C ILE A 36 -6.15 -3.12 -1.06
N SER A 37 -7.06 -3.77 -1.79
CA SER A 37 -7.13 -3.61 -3.24
C SER A 37 -8.11 -2.49 -3.55
N VAL A 38 -7.66 -1.55 -4.37
CA VAL A 38 -8.53 -0.53 -4.98
C VAL A 38 -8.72 -0.88 -6.46
N PRO A 39 -9.88 -0.59 -7.06
CA PRO A 39 -10.15 -0.92 -8.46
C PRO A 39 -9.12 -0.25 -9.38
N GLY A 40 -8.32 -1.06 -10.08
CA GLY A 40 -7.35 -0.58 -11.06
C GLY A 40 -8.00 -0.34 -12.42
N ARG A 41 -8.30 0.92 -12.76
CA ARG A 41 -8.88 1.35 -14.06
C ARG A 41 -10.21 0.65 -14.40
N SER A 42 -10.61 0.45 -15.66
CA SER A 42 -11.85 -0.26 -16.07
C SER A 42 -11.52 -1.33 -17.13
N GLY A 43 -11.99 -2.59 -16.99
CA GLY A 43 -11.87 -3.63 -18.03
C GLY A 43 -11.31 -4.98 -17.55
N TYR A 44 -11.02 -5.90 -18.49
CA TYR A 44 -10.54 -7.27 -18.21
C TYR A 44 -9.14 -7.35 -17.54
N SER A 45 -8.39 -6.24 -17.47
CA SER A 45 -7.07 -6.16 -16.83
C SER A 45 -7.11 -6.13 -15.29
N HIS A 46 -8.29 -5.95 -14.68
CA HIS A 46 -8.50 -5.89 -13.22
C HIS A 46 -8.15 -7.18 -12.50
N LEU A 47 -8.21 -8.30 -13.22
CA LEU A 47 -7.99 -9.65 -12.68
C LEU A 47 -6.51 -9.94 -12.42
N PHE A 48 -5.60 -9.11 -12.98
CA PHE A 48 -4.15 -9.24 -12.82
C PHE A 48 -3.48 -7.95 -12.33
N GLU A 49 -4.15 -6.79 -12.44
CA GLU A 49 -3.64 -5.46 -12.08
C GLU A 49 -4.44 -4.82 -10.92
N GLY A 50 -4.68 -5.55 -9.83
CA GLY A 50 -5.21 -4.93 -8.61
C GLY A 50 -4.25 -3.83 -8.14
N SER A 51 -4.65 -2.56 -8.26
CA SER A 51 -3.86 -1.46 -7.71
C SER A 51 -3.82 -1.61 -6.20
N ALA A 52 -2.62 -1.77 -5.68
CA ALA A 52 -2.39 -2.02 -4.28
C ALA A 52 -2.31 -0.70 -3.52
N ALA A 53 -2.95 -0.63 -2.36
CA ALA A 53 -2.86 0.52 -1.49
C ALA A 53 -2.78 0.10 -0.03
N ILE A 54 -2.21 0.97 0.79
CA ILE A 54 -2.29 0.89 2.24
C ILE A 54 -3.22 1.99 2.73
N LEU A 55 -4.32 1.57 3.33
CA LEU A 55 -5.19 2.44 4.11
C LEU A 55 -4.62 2.58 5.52
N PHE A 56 -4.47 3.80 6.00
CA PHE A 56 -4.03 4.08 7.36
C PHE A 56 -5.22 4.53 8.21
N LEU A 57 -5.44 3.83 9.33
CA LEU A 57 -6.41 4.23 10.34
C LEU A 57 -5.70 4.62 11.62
N ARG A 58 -6.15 5.71 12.25
CA ARG A 58 -5.85 6.03 13.64
C ARG A 58 -6.72 5.15 14.53
N ASN A 59 -6.09 4.53 15.50
CA ASN A 59 -6.76 3.89 16.64
C ASN A 59 -6.65 4.82 17.84
N ASN A 60 -7.78 5.15 18.46
CA ASN A 60 -7.83 5.80 19.75
C ASN A 60 -8.87 5.10 20.64
N SER A 61 -8.40 4.28 21.59
CA SER A 61 -9.26 3.52 22.49
C SER A 61 -10.27 2.64 21.73
N LEU A 62 -9.78 1.95 20.71
CA LEU A 62 -10.55 1.14 19.76
C LEU A 62 -11.47 1.93 18.83
N HIS A 63 -11.48 3.27 18.87
CA HIS A 63 -12.14 4.08 17.86
C HIS A 63 -11.24 4.22 16.62
N PHE A 64 -11.78 3.90 15.44
CA PHE A 64 -11.03 3.91 14.19
C PHE A 64 -11.42 5.07 13.27
N GLU A 65 -10.44 5.89 12.91
CA GLU A 65 -10.61 6.99 11.97
C GLU A 65 -9.62 6.89 10.82
N GLU A 66 -10.09 7.08 9.60
CA GLU A 66 -9.21 7.14 8.44
C GLU A 66 -8.33 8.39 8.48
N VAL A 67 -7.02 8.19 8.39
CA VAL A 67 -6.05 9.28 8.30
C VAL A 67 -5.46 9.45 6.89
N GLY A 68 -5.76 8.51 5.99
CA GLY A 68 -5.51 8.59 4.55
C GLY A 68 -4.88 7.31 3.99
N GLU A 69 -4.29 7.41 2.81
CA GLU A 69 -3.89 6.25 2.00
C GLU A 69 -2.55 6.50 1.29
N LEU A 70 -1.77 5.43 1.08
CA LEU A 70 -0.65 5.41 0.13
C LEU A 70 -0.91 4.34 -0.92
N SER A 71 -0.92 4.71 -2.19
CA SER A 71 -1.30 3.84 -3.30
C SER A 71 -0.18 3.65 -4.32
N ALA A 72 -0.22 2.51 -5.03
CA ALA A 72 0.69 2.22 -6.12
C ALA A 72 0.37 3.11 -7.34
N GLN A 73 1.40 3.54 -8.07
CA GLN A 73 1.28 4.20 -9.36
C GLN A 73 1.54 3.17 -10.47
N SER A 74 0.55 2.30 -10.72
CA SER A 74 0.64 1.21 -11.70
C SER A 74 0.94 1.67 -13.13
N GLU A 75 0.62 2.93 -13.48
CA GLU A 75 0.87 3.49 -14.81
C GLU A 75 2.36 3.62 -15.19
N LYS A 76 3.26 3.56 -14.21
CA LYS A 76 4.71 3.69 -14.41
C LYS A 76 5.47 2.37 -14.31
N ALA A 77 4.80 1.27 -13.99
CA ALA A 77 5.41 -0.04 -13.95
C ALA A 77 5.47 -0.61 -15.37
N VAL A 78 6.68 -0.94 -15.83
CA VAL A 78 6.85 -1.68 -17.10
C VAL A 78 6.61 -3.15 -16.77
N ASP A 79 5.68 -3.78 -17.48
CA ASP A 79 5.50 -5.24 -17.45
C ASP A 79 6.81 -5.89 -17.93
N ASP A 80 7.51 -6.54 -17.00
CA ASP A 80 8.76 -7.23 -17.25
C ASP A 80 8.55 -8.70 -17.65
N ALA A 81 7.30 -9.08 -17.96
CA ALA A 81 6.85 -10.45 -18.19
C ALA A 81 7.19 -11.36 -17.02
N CYS A 82 6.96 -10.87 -15.79
CA CYS A 82 7.19 -11.59 -14.55
C CYS A 82 8.63 -12.03 -14.29
N ARG A 83 9.61 -11.35 -14.87
CA ARG A 83 11.02 -11.73 -14.69
C ARG A 83 11.47 -11.57 -13.25
N ALA A 84 11.06 -10.48 -12.59
CA ALA A 84 11.33 -10.29 -11.17
C ALA A 84 10.24 -10.91 -10.28
N SER A 85 8.96 -10.80 -10.66
CA SER A 85 7.86 -11.49 -9.96
C SER A 85 6.57 -11.51 -10.79
N CYS A 86 5.89 -12.66 -10.85
CA CYS A 86 4.55 -12.82 -11.46
C CYS A 86 3.41 -12.67 -10.46
N VAL A 87 3.75 -12.67 -9.18
CA VAL A 87 2.83 -12.66 -8.05
C VAL A 87 3.61 -12.09 -6.88
N ASP A 88 3.25 -10.91 -6.38
CA ASP A 88 4.01 -10.25 -5.32
C ASP A 88 4.06 -11.13 -4.06
N TRP A 89 5.27 -11.36 -3.56
CA TRP A 89 5.61 -12.42 -2.60
C TRP A 89 4.90 -12.31 -1.25
N TYR A 90 4.14 -11.24 -0.99
CA TYR A 90 3.42 -11.00 0.27
C TYR A 90 2.08 -10.25 0.11
N GLY A 91 1.43 -10.38 -1.05
CA GLY A 91 0.32 -9.51 -1.42
C GLY A 91 0.85 -8.15 -1.88
N ASN A 92 0.18 -7.51 -2.83
CA ASN A 92 0.72 -6.36 -3.57
C ASN A 92 0.96 -5.10 -2.71
N SER A 93 0.68 -5.15 -1.41
CA SER A 93 0.88 -4.03 -0.50
C SER A 93 1.23 -4.48 0.92
N ARG A 94 2.36 -3.98 1.47
CA ARG A 94 2.74 -4.21 2.88
C ARG A 94 3.12 -2.91 3.60
N PRO A 95 2.47 -2.58 4.74
CA PRO A 95 2.92 -1.49 5.59
C PRO A 95 4.13 -1.92 6.41
N ILE A 96 5.08 -1.00 6.60
CA ILE A 96 6.23 -1.17 7.47
C ILE A 96 6.39 0.08 8.32
N PHE A 97 6.39 -0.12 9.63
CA PHE A 97 6.76 0.90 10.60
C PHE A 97 8.15 0.58 11.13
N ALA A 98 9.14 1.39 10.79
CA ALA A 98 10.52 1.13 11.17
C ALA A 98 11.24 2.43 11.53
N ARG A 99 11.83 2.48 12.74
CA ARG A 99 12.63 3.62 13.21
C ARG A 99 11.94 4.98 13.03
N GLY A 100 10.66 5.06 13.36
CA GLY A 100 9.85 6.28 13.23
C GLY A 100 9.35 6.59 11.82
N ARG A 101 9.69 5.77 10.81
CA ARG A 101 9.24 5.93 9.43
C ARG A 101 8.00 5.09 9.15
N ILE A 102 7.19 5.58 8.21
CA ILE A 102 6.01 4.88 7.68
C ILE A 102 6.30 4.57 6.22
N LEU A 103 6.41 3.29 5.88
CA LEU A 103 6.73 2.84 4.53
C LEU A 103 5.60 1.94 4.03
N ALA A 104 5.21 2.10 2.77
CA ALA A 104 4.35 1.18 2.05
C ALA A 104 5.17 0.54 0.93
N LEU A 105 5.31 -0.78 1.00
CA LEU A 105 5.84 -1.58 -0.10
C LEU A 105 4.67 -1.90 -1.04
N LEU A 106 4.74 -1.43 -2.28
CA LEU A 106 3.66 -1.49 -3.26
C LEU A 106 4.22 -2.01 -4.59
N GLY A 107 4.31 -3.34 -4.76
CA GLY A 107 4.92 -3.96 -5.94
C GLY A 107 6.37 -3.51 -6.19
N TYR A 108 6.61 -2.75 -7.27
CA TYR A 108 7.92 -2.16 -7.62
C TYR A 108 8.21 -0.80 -6.98
N GLU A 109 7.40 -0.41 -6.00
CA GLU A 109 7.49 0.91 -5.39
C GLU A 109 7.65 0.82 -3.87
N ILE A 110 8.53 1.66 -3.35
CA ILE A 110 8.58 1.99 -1.93
C ILE A 110 8.08 3.41 -1.79
N VAL A 111 6.99 3.57 -1.05
CA VAL A 111 6.37 4.87 -0.77
C VAL A 111 6.55 5.18 0.70
N GLU A 112 7.22 6.28 1.00
CA GLU A 112 7.34 6.79 2.36
C GLU A 112 6.20 7.76 2.65
N GLY A 113 5.46 7.50 3.71
CA GLY A 113 4.43 8.38 4.24
C GLY A 113 4.95 9.25 5.38
N SER A 114 4.37 10.44 5.51
CA SER A 114 4.51 11.31 6.67
C SER A 114 3.15 11.53 7.31
N LEU A 115 3.04 11.21 8.60
CA LEU A 115 1.85 11.49 9.39
C LEU A 115 2.02 12.86 10.07
N LYS A 116 1.33 13.87 9.57
CA LYS A 116 1.34 15.24 10.11
C LYS A 116 -0.09 15.76 10.15
N ASP A 117 -0.41 16.52 11.19
CA ASP A 117 -1.75 17.11 11.38
C ASP A 117 -2.88 16.08 11.29
N GLY A 118 -2.64 14.88 11.83
CA GLY A 118 -3.60 13.77 11.81
C GLY A 118 -3.82 13.14 10.44
N ARG A 119 -3.04 13.48 9.41
CA ARG A 119 -3.17 12.92 8.05
C ARG A 119 -1.90 12.29 7.54
N ILE A 120 -2.03 11.14 6.89
CA ILE A 120 -0.93 10.54 6.14
C ILE A 120 -0.85 11.21 4.76
N ARG A 121 0.36 11.55 4.34
CA ARG A 121 0.65 12.02 2.99
C ARG A 121 1.92 11.36 2.49
N GLU A 122 1.98 11.09 1.19
CA GLU A 122 3.21 10.67 0.53
C GLU A 122 4.28 11.76 0.73
N ALA A 123 5.44 11.36 1.22
CA ALA A 123 6.60 12.21 1.41
C ALA A 123 7.64 11.96 0.32
N ARG A 124 7.89 10.69 -0.02
CA ARG A 124 8.87 10.27 -1.04
C ARG A 124 8.44 8.95 -1.67
N ARG A 125 8.90 8.70 -2.89
CA ARG A 125 8.70 7.45 -3.62
C ARG A 125 9.95 7.06 -4.37
N ILE A 126 10.24 5.77 -4.34
CA ILE A 126 11.26 5.15 -5.18
C ILE A 126 10.57 4.07 -6.00
N ASN A 127 10.72 4.12 -7.31
CA ASN A 127 10.29 3.08 -8.24
C ASN A 127 11.54 2.37 -8.76
N TYR A 128 11.57 1.04 -8.61
CA TYR A 128 12.67 0.18 -9.06
C TYR A 128 12.21 -0.84 -10.10
N ALA A 129 11.08 -0.58 -10.77
CA ALA A 129 10.65 -1.36 -11.93
C ALA A 129 11.76 -1.34 -13.00
N PRO A 130 11.95 -2.46 -13.74
CA PRO A 130 12.95 -2.51 -14.80
C PRO A 130 12.75 -1.39 -15.81
N GLN A 131 13.79 -0.57 -16.02
CA GLN A 131 13.78 0.42 -17.09
C GLN A 131 14.06 -0.29 -18.42
N ARG A 132 13.37 0.11 -19.50
CA ARG A 132 13.78 -0.32 -20.85
C ARG A 132 15.21 0.19 -21.09
N SER A 133 16.19 -0.71 -21.05
CA SER A 133 17.53 -0.42 -21.54
C SER A 133 17.42 0.00 -23.00
N GLN A 134 17.62 1.28 -23.29
CA GLN A 134 17.84 1.72 -24.66
C GLN A 134 19.19 1.16 -25.08
N ILE A 135 19.18 0.02 -25.77
CA ILE A 135 20.38 -0.46 -26.46
C ILE A 135 20.64 0.52 -27.59
N THR A 136 21.52 1.49 -27.35
CA THR A 136 22.06 2.32 -28.42
C THR A 136 22.93 1.41 -29.28
N ARG A 137 22.40 0.98 -30.44
CA ARG A 137 23.24 0.36 -31.47
C ARG A 137 24.15 1.45 -32.03
N ASN A 138 25.43 1.38 -31.69
CA ASN A 138 26.50 2.04 -32.45
C ASN A 138 26.79 1.25 -33.73
#